data_AF-A0AAN9LHP4-F1
#
_entry.id   AF-A0AAN9LHP4-F1
#
_cell.length_a   1.000
_cell.length_b   1.000
_cell.length_c   1.000
_cell.angle_alpha   90.00
_cell.angle_beta   90.00
_cell.angle_gamma   90.00
#
_symmetry.space_group_name_H-M   'P 1'
#
loop_
_entity.id
_entity.type
_entity.pdbx_description
1 polymer ?
#
loop_
_entity_poly.entity_id
_entity_poly.type
_entity_poly.pdbx_seq_one_letter_code
_entity_poly.pdbx_strand_id
1 'polypeptide(L)'
;MNGSQSSSSCNNQQQDTKDDHIIALVLSEEYAKLDGAVGRRVSNLAPVPHVPRINSFIPTISDATLDHHRLLQRLNMYGLCEVKVSGDGNCQFRALSDQLFRSPEYHKNVRKEIVKQLKNHRSLYECYVPMKYKQYYKRMTKSGEWGDHVTLQAAADKVCCA
;
A
#
# COMPACT_ATOMS: atom_id res chain seq x y z
N MET A 1 -47.89 -16.41 15.18
CA MET A 1 -47.72 -15.47 16.32
C MET A 1 -46.80 -16.18 17.31
N ASN A 2 -45.60 -15.75 17.68
CA ASN A 2 -44.77 -14.58 17.41
C ASN A 2 -43.31 -15.08 17.31
N GLY A 3 -42.53 -14.51 16.40
CA GLY A 3 -41.07 -14.63 16.40
C GLY A 3 -40.45 -13.46 17.14
N SER A 4 -39.47 -13.73 18.00
CA SER A 4 -38.68 -12.71 18.71
C SER A 4 -37.22 -12.77 18.27
N GLN A 5 -36.88 -11.78 17.44
CA GLN A 5 -35.64 -11.03 17.27
C GLN A 5 -34.32 -11.58 17.85
N SER A 6 -33.31 -11.64 16.98
CA SER A 6 -31.89 -11.54 17.30
C SER A 6 -31.31 -10.35 16.53
N SER A 7 -30.96 -9.27 17.22
CA SER A 7 -30.31 -8.11 16.61
C SER A 7 -29.22 -7.57 17.52
N SER A 8 -28.03 -8.16 17.43
CA SER A 8 -26.83 -7.66 18.13
C SER A 8 -25.55 -8.20 17.49
N SER A 9 -25.32 -7.90 16.20
CA SER A 9 -24.04 -8.18 15.54
C SER A 9 -23.51 -7.09 14.62
N CYS A 10 -24.26 -5.99 14.41
CA CYS A 10 -23.85 -4.94 13.46
C CYS A 10 -23.11 -3.75 14.10
N ASN A 11 -23.19 -3.55 15.42
CA ASN A 11 -22.62 -2.37 16.08
C ASN A 11 -21.12 -2.49 16.43
N ASN A 12 -20.61 -3.70 16.71
CA ASN A 12 -19.20 -3.84 17.13
C ASN A 12 -18.20 -3.63 15.97
N GLN A 13 -18.51 -4.13 14.77
CA GLN A 13 -17.60 -3.99 13.61
C GLN A 13 -17.41 -2.53 13.13
N GLN A 14 -18.41 -1.67 13.35
CA GLN A 14 -18.34 -0.25 12.97
C GLN A 14 -17.60 0.61 13.99
N GLN A 15 -17.52 0.16 15.25
CA GLN A 15 -16.80 0.87 16.29
C GLN A 15 -15.30 0.55 16.20
N ASP A 16 -14.93 -0.73 16.06
CA ASP A 16 -13.54 -1.18 15.92
C ASP A 16 -12.82 -0.49 14.75
N THR A 17 -13.50 -0.33 13.60
CA THR A 17 -12.92 0.30 12.41
C THR A 17 -12.74 1.82 12.52
N LYS A 18 -13.48 2.50 13.40
CA LYS A 18 -13.31 3.93 13.67
C LYS A 18 -12.12 4.16 14.58
N ASP A 19 -11.99 3.34 15.62
CA ASP A 19 -10.88 3.44 16.57
C ASP A 19 -9.55 3.12 15.87
N ASP A 20 -9.54 2.09 15.01
CA ASP A 20 -8.41 1.80 14.12
C ASP A 20 -8.05 2.96 13.18
N HIS A 21 -9.05 3.71 12.71
CA HIS A 21 -8.83 4.87 11.85
C HIS A 21 -8.22 6.04 12.61
N ILE A 22 -8.65 6.29 13.84
CA ILE A 22 -8.07 7.34 14.69
C ILE A 22 -6.62 7.00 15.02
N ILE A 23 -6.34 5.74 15.39
CA ILE A 23 -4.98 5.27 15.65
C ILE A 23 -4.11 5.44 14.40
N ALA A 24 -4.60 5.00 13.24
CA ALA A 24 -3.90 5.16 11.98
C ALA A 24 -3.58 6.64 11.69
N LEU A 25 -4.53 7.55 11.88
CA LEU A 25 -4.33 8.98 11.65
C LEU A 25 -3.23 9.56 12.54
N VAL A 26 -3.30 9.28 13.85
CA VAL A 26 -2.31 9.77 14.83
C VAL A 26 -0.91 9.25 14.48
N LEU A 27 -0.78 7.96 14.15
CA LEU A 27 0.49 7.36 13.75
C LEU A 27 1.05 8.03 12.49
N SER A 28 0.21 8.30 11.48
CA SER A 28 0.68 8.94 10.25
C SER A 28 1.24 10.35 10.48
N GLU A 29 0.62 11.14 11.35
CA GLU A 29 1.09 12.50 11.66
C GLU A 29 2.42 12.50 12.42
N GLU A 30 2.61 11.58 13.37
CA GLU A 30 3.88 11.44 14.08
C GLU A 30 5.02 11.00 13.15
N TYR A 31 4.75 10.01 12.28
CA TYR A 31 5.78 9.45 11.40
C TYR A 31 6.14 10.34 10.21
N ALA A 32 5.21 11.18 9.73
CA ALA A 32 5.50 12.14 8.65
C ALA A 32 6.67 13.09 9.00
N LYS A 33 6.82 13.45 10.28
CA LYS A 33 7.93 14.30 10.75
C LYS A 33 9.29 13.59 10.64
N LEU A 34 9.32 12.26 10.80
CA LEU A 34 10.55 11.46 10.69
C LEU A 34 10.93 11.19 9.23
N ASP A 35 9.95 11.02 8.34
CA ASP A 35 10.17 10.71 6.93
C ASP A 35 10.88 11.84 6.17
N GLY A 36 10.68 13.10 6.58
CA GLY A 36 11.39 14.26 6.02
C GLY A 36 12.91 14.17 6.17
N ALA A 37 13.42 13.52 7.22
CA ALA A 37 14.86 13.28 7.38
C ALA A 37 15.37 12.21 6.42
N VAL A 38 14.58 11.15 6.16
CA VAL A 38 14.93 10.10 5.19
C VAL A 38 14.98 10.66 3.77
N GLY A 39 13.97 11.44 3.36
CA GLY A 39 13.93 12.08 2.05
C GLY A 39 15.16 12.95 1.75
N ARG A 40 15.60 13.74 2.75
CA ARG A 40 16.84 14.55 2.64
C ARG A 40 18.11 13.71 2.53
N ARG A 41 18.18 12.54 3.18
CA ARG A 41 19.35 11.65 3.05
C ARG A 41 19.41 11.02 1.66
N VAL A 42 18.29 10.50 1.17
CA VAL A 42 18.23 9.81 -0.12
C VAL A 42 18.48 10.76 -1.30
N SER A 43 17.96 12.00 -1.24
CA SER A 43 18.15 13.01 -2.29
C SER A 43 19.58 13.50 -2.46
N ASN A 44 20.42 13.38 -1.42
CA ASN A 44 21.81 13.83 -1.45
C ASN A 44 22.81 12.72 -1.86
N LEU A 45 22.34 11.50 -2.13
CA LEU A 45 23.21 10.38 -2.46
C LEU A 45 23.45 10.29 -3.97
N ALA A 46 24.71 10.03 -4.33
CA ALA A 46 25.10 9.85 -5.73
C ALA A 46 24.39 8.62 -6.32
N PRO A 47 23.78 8.73 -7.53
CA PRO A 47 23.17 7.60 -8.20
C PRO A 47 24.20 6.48 -8.41
N VAL A 48 23.86 5.26 -8.01
CA VAL A 48 24.66 4.09 -8.35
C VAL A 48 24.35 3.70 -9.79
N PRO A 49 25.34 3.66 -10.71
CA PRO A 49 25.13 3.21 -12.08
C PRO A 49 24.44 1.85 -12.10
N HIS A 50 23.37 1.74 -12.87
CA HIS A 50 22.61 0.50 -13.01
C HIS A 50 22.17 0.36 -14.45
N VAL A 51 22.34 -0.84 -15.01
CA VAL A 51 21.81 -1.21 -16.32
C VAL A 51 20.52 -1.98 -16.07
N PRO A 52 19.34 -1.42 -16.43
CA PRO A 52 18.08 -2.13 -16.32
C PRO A 52 18.12 -3.41 -17.14
N ARG A 53 17.50 -4.47 -16.62
CA ARG A 53 17.33 -5.74 -17.33
C ARG A 53 15.85 -6.06 -17.44
N ILE A 54 15.44 -6.57 -18.58
CA ILE A 54 14.09 -7.11 -18.78
C ILE A 54 14.20 -8.62 -18.56
N ASN A 55 13.47 -9.13 -17.57
CA ASN A 55 13.39 -10.57 -17.36
C ASN A 55 12.47 -11.18 -18.42
N SER A 56 13.05 -11.85 -19.42
CA SER A 56 12.26 -12.57 -20.46
C SER A 56 11.67 -13.88 -19.95
N PHE A 57 12.28 -14.47 -18.91
CA PHE A 57 11.87 -15.72 -18.29
C PHE A 57 11.92 -15.59 -16.77
N ILE A 58 11.29 -16.54 -16.07
CA ILE A 58 11.39 -16.64 -14.62
C ILE A 58 12.87 -16.91 -14.28
N PRO A 59 13.52 -16.05 -13.45
CA PRO A 59 14.92 -16.23 -13.10
C PRO A 59 15.13 -17.54 -12.34
N THR A 60 16.34 -18.10 -12.45
CA THR A 60 16.72 -19.24 -11.62
C THR A 60 16.77 -18.83 -10.15
N ILE A 61 16.71 -19.81 -9.24
CA ILE A 61 16.84 -19.54 -7.79
C ILE A 61 18.17 -18.83 -7.48
N SER A 62 19.24 -19.21 -8.18
CA SER A 62 20.56 -18.59 -8.02
C SER A 62 20.53 -17.11 -8.44
N ASP A 63 19.98 -16.81 -9.61
CA ASP A 63 19.88 -15.43 -10.12
C ASP A 63 19.00 -14.56 -9.22
N ALA A 64 17.83 -15.07 -8.81
CA ALA A 64 16.93 -14.38 -7.89
C ALA A 64 17.61 -14.09 -6.53
N THR A 65 18.42 -15.03 -6.04
CA THR A 65 19.18 -14.85 -4.80
C THR A 65 20.27 -13.79 -4.93
N LEU A 66 20.97 -13.73 -6.07
CA LEU A 66 21.96 -12.69 -6.34
C LEU A 66 21.31 -11.30 -6.50
N ASP A 67 20.17 -11.22 -7.18
CA ASP A 67 19.40 -9.99 -7.33
C ASP A 67 18.88 -9.49 -5.97
N HIS A 68 18.42 -10.40 -5.09
CA HIS A 68 18.00 -10.05 -3.73
C HIS A 68 19.18 -9.57 -2.89
N HIS A 69 20.34 -10.22 -2.93
CA HIS A 69 21.54 -9.72 -2.26
C HIS A 69 21.93 -8.31 -2.73
N ARG A 70 21.87 -8.05 -4.05
CA ARG A 70 22.14 -6.71 -4.61
C ARG A 70 21.15 -5.67 -4.07
N LEU A 71 19.87 -6.03 -3.92
CA LEU A 71 18.87 -5.17 -3.29
C LEU A 71 19.24 -4.85 -1.84
N LEU A 72 19.56 -5.86 -1.03
CA LEU A 72 19.92 -5.68 0.38
C LEU A 72 21.16 -4.80 0.57
N GLN A 73 22.18 -4.98 -0.27
CA GLN A 73 23.37 -4.13 -0.26
C GLN A 73 23.02 -2.67 -0.52
N ARG A 74 22.16 -2.40 -1.52
CA ARG A 74 21.71 -1.04 -1.83
C ARG A 74 20.91 -0.44 -0.69
N LEU A 75 19.93 -1.17 -0.15
CA LEU A 75 19.15 -0.70 1.00
C LEU A 75 20.06 -0.30 2.17
N ASN A 76 21.05 -1.14 2.50
CA ASN A 76 22.01 -0.84 3.56
C ASN A 76 22.83 0.44 3.28
N MET A 77 23.27 0.67 2.04
CA MET A 77 23.95 1.93 1.66
C MET A 77 23.08 3.17 1.93
N TYR A 78 21.76 3.04 1.81
CA TYR A 78 20.80 4.11 2.08
C TYR A 78 20.34 4.18 3.54
N GLY A 79 20.84 3.31 4.43
CA GLY A 79 20.35 3.17 5.80
C GLY A 79 18.90 2.70 5.85
N LEU A 80 18.46 1.93 4.85
CA LEU A 80 17.15 1.33 4.72
C LEU A 80 17.23 -0.18 4.95
N CYS A 81 16.11 -0.80 5.27
CA CYS A 81 15.98 -2.25 5.40
C CYS A 81 14.74 -2.76 4.65
N GLU A 82 14.78 -4.04 4.27
CA GLU A 82 13.60 -4.72 3.73
C GLU A 82 12.70 -5.17 4.89
N VAL A 83 11.43 -4.80 4.83
CA VAL A 83 10.38 -5.33 5.70
C VAL A 83 9.54 -6.31 4.89
N LYS A 84 9.60 -7.59 5.26
CA LYS A 84 8.83 -8.63 4.57
C LYS A 84 7.37 -8.57 4.98
N VAL A 85 6.48 -8.56 3.98
CA VAL A 85 5.04 -8.70 4.15
C VAL A 85 4.55 -10.00 3.50
N SER A 86 3.34 -10.44 3.86
CA SER A 86 2.73 -11.61 3.24
C SER A 86 2.59 -11.45 1.72
N GLY A 87 3.02 -12.46 0.97
CA GLY A 87 2.91 -12.54 -0.50
C GLY A 87 1.51 -12.92 -0.97
N ASP A 88 0.48 -12.28 -0.43
CA ASP A 88 -0.92 -12.45 -0.85
C ASP A 88 -1.38 -11.29 -1.75
N GLY A 89 -2.62 -11.33 -2.23
CA GLY A 89 -3.19 -10.23 -3.02
C GLY A 89 -3.43 -8.93 -2.22
N ASN A 90 -2.97 -8.84 -0.96
CA ASN A 90 -2.99 -7.63 -0.15
C ASN A 90 -1.60 -7.02 0.03
N CYS A 91 -0.54 -7.65 -0.49
CA CYS A 91 0.86 -7.28 -0.25
C CYS A 91 1.14 -5.78 -0.47
N GLN A 92 0.63 -5.19 -1.56
CA GLN A 92 0.81 -3.76 -1.84
C GLN A 92 0.21 -2.88 -0.73
N PHE A 93 -1.00 -3.20 -0.26
CA PHE A 93 -1.69 -2.45 0.79
C PHE A 93 -1.06 -2.68 2.16
N ARG A 94 -0.50 -3.88 2.41
CA ARG A 94 0.29 -4.17 3.62
C ARG A 94 1.58 -3.38 3.65
N ALA A 95 2.29 -3.31 2.53
CA ALA A 95 3.50 -2.49 2.40
C ALA A 95 3.18 -1.00 2.60
N LEU A 96 2.10 -0.48 1.99
CA LEU A 96 1.67 0.89 2.22
C LEU A 96 1.27 1.14 3.69
N SER A 97 0.56 0.19 4.31
CA SER A 97 0.20 0.26 5.74
C SER A 97 1.44 0.32 6.63
N ASP A 98 2.47 -0.47 6.34
CA ASP A 98 3.74 -0.41 7.05
C ASP A 98 4.45 0.94 6.88
N GLN A 99 4.46 1.48 5.66
CA GLN A 99 5.08 2.79 5.40
C GLN A 99 4.35 3.94 6.10
N LEU A 100 3.02 3.88 6.22
CA LEU A 100 2.21 4.94 6.83
C LEU A 100 2.06 4.80 8.35
N PHE A 101 1.97 3.57 8.86
CA PHE A 101 1.57 3.29 10.24
C PHE A 101 2.56 2.40 10.99
N ARG A 102 3.69 2.03 10.37
CA ARG A 102 4.70 1.07 10.91
C ARG A 102 4.09 -0.28 11.29
N SER A 103 2.98 -0.64 10.66
CA SER A 103 2.27 -1.90 10.86
C SER A 103 1.53 -2.32 9.60
N PRO A 104 1.66 -3.58 9.14
CA PRO A 104 0.93 -4.08 7.98
C PRO A 104 -0.56 -4.38 8.28
N GLU A 105 -1.00 -4.28 9.53
CA GLU A 105 -2.35 -4.73 9.96
C GLU A 105 -3.47 -3.79 9.48
N TYR A 106 -3.17 -2.51 9.25
CA TYR A 106 -4.15 -1.53 8.79
C TYR A 106 -4.39 -1.55 7.26
N HIS A 107 -3.89 -2.57 6.55
CA HIS A 107 -3.99 -2.69 5.09
C HIS A 107 -5.43 -2.62 4.54
N LYS A 108 -6.43 -3.05 5.33
CA LYS A 108 -7.86 -2.94 4.95
C LYS A 108 -8.30 -1.48 4.88
N ASN A 109 -7.89 -0.67 5.86
CA ASN A 109 -8.20 0.76 5.90
C ASN A 109 -7.46 1.50 4.78
N VAL A 110 -6.19 1.18 4.54
CA VAL A 110 -5.43 1.69 3.40
C VAL A 110 -6.13 1.40 2.07
N ARG A 111 -6.54 0.15 1.83
CA ARG A 111 -7.29 -0.22 0.62
C ARG A 111 -8.58 0.59 0.50
N LYS A 112 -9.33 0.74 1.59
CA LYS A 112 -10.60 1.48 1.61
C LYS A 112 -10.40 2.94 1.19
N GLU A 113 -9.40 3.62 1.74
CA GLU A 113 -9.14 5.03 1.42
C GLU A 113 -8.61 5.22 0.00
N ILE A 114 -7.75 4.32 -0.49
CA ILE A 114 -7.30 4.32 -1.89
C ILE A 114 -8.48 4.14 -2.85
N VAL A 115 -9.37 3.19 -2.56
CA VAL A 115 -10.56 2.96 -3.42
C VAL A 115 -11.52 4.14 -3.36
N LYS A 116 -11.62 4.83 -2.22
CA LYS A 116 -12.39 6.08 -2.10
C LYS A 116 -11.79 7.19 -2.98
N GLN A 117 -10.46 7.34 -2.96
CA GLN A 117 -9.73 8.27 -3.84
C GLN A 117 -10.02 7.98 -5.31
N LEU A 118 -9.90 6.72 -5.73
CA LEU A 118 -10.21 6.27 -7.10
C LEU A 118 -11.66 6.60 -7.51
N LYS A 119 -12.63 6.34 -6.62
CA LYS A 119 -14.04 6.63 -6.91
C LYS A 119 -14.32 8.13 -7.09
N ASN A 120 -13.72 8.96 -6.23
CA ASN A 120 -14.02 10.38 -6.16
C ASN A 120 -13.31 11.19 -7.25
N HIS A 121 -12.13 10.74 -7.71
CA HIS A 121 -11.30 11.47 -8.67
C HIS A 121 -11.09 10.67 -9.96
N ARG A 122 -12.17 10.07 -10.49
CA ARG A 122 -12.16 9.22 -11.68
C ARG A 122 -11.36 9.80 -12.86
N SER A 123 -11.52 11.09 -13.14
CA SER A 123 -10.89 11.76 -14.28
C SER A 123 -9.36 11.70 -14.26
N LEU A 124 -8.74 11.54 -13.09
CA LEU A 124 -7.28 11.44 -12.96
C LEU A 124 -6.75 10.06 -13.35
N TYR A 125 -7.57 9.01 -13.24
CA TYR A 125 -7.11 7.63 -13.29
C TYR A 125 -7.67 6.84 -14.47
N GLU A 126 -8.84 7.23 -14.98
CA GLU A 126 -9.57 6.41 -15.95
C GLU A 126 -8.79 6.12 -17.24
N CYS A 127 -8.00 7.06 -17.73
CA CYS A 127 -7.20 6.87 -18.95
C CYS A 127 -6.11 5.79 -18.83
N TYR A 128 -5.73 5.41 -17.61
CA TYR A 128 -4.73 4.36 -17.36
C TYR A 128 -5.35 2.96 -17.15
N VAL A 129 -6.67 2.87 -17.11
CA VAL A 129 -7.39 1.63 -16.83
C VAL A 129 -7.93 1.05 -18.15
N PRO A 130 -7.45 -0.12 -18.61
CA PRO A 130 -7.83 -0.69 -19.91
C PRO A 130 -9.23 -1.34 -19.91
N MET A 131 -10.00 -1.19 -18.84
CA MET A 131 -11.35 -1.73 -18.68
C MET A 131 -12.32 -0.67 -18.21
N LYS A 132 -13.62 -1.00 -18.18
CA LYS A 132 -14.64 -0.10 -17.64
C LYS A 132 -14.26 0.33 -16.22
N TYR A 133 -14.06 1.62 -16.01
CA TYR A 133 -13.55 2.16 -14.74
C TYR A 133 -14.39 1.74 -13.53
N LYS A 134 -15.72 1.68 -13.71
CA LYS A 134 -16.65 1.22 -12.68
C LYS A 134 -16.41 -0.23 -12.25
N GLN A 135 -15.99 -1.09 -13.16
CA GLN A 135 -15.61 -2.48 -12.87
C GLN A 135 -14.28 -2.54 -12.14
N TYR A 136 -13.31 -1.71 -12.55
CA TYR A 136 -11.99 -1.63 -11.94
C TYR A 136 -12.04 -1.30 -10.44
N TYR A 137 -12.62 -0.17 -10.03
CA TYR A 137 -12.63 0.18 -8.61
C TYR A 137 -13.48 -0.78 -7.76
N LYS A 138 -14.51 -1.42 -8.36
CA LYS A 138 -15.32 -2.46 -7.70
C LYS A 138 -14.57 -3.76 -7.50
N ARG A 139 -13.64 -4.11 -8.39
CA ARG A 139 -12.70 -5.20 -8.14
C ARG A 139 -11.76 -4.82 -7.02
N MET A 140 -11.23 -3.60 -7.07
CA MET A 140 -10.25 -3.11 -6.10
C MET A 140 -10.79 -3.03 -4.66
N THR A 141 -12.11 -2.96 -4.44
CA THR A 141 -12.72 -3.09 -3.10
C THR A 141 -12.53 -4.48 -2.47
N LYS A 142 -12.29 -5.53 -3.26
CA LYS A 142 -12.24 -6.91 -2.76
C LYS A 142 -10.90 -7.16 -2.05
N SER A 143 -10.96 -7.76 -0.87
CA SER A 143 -9.74 -8.26 -0.20
C SER A 143 -9.07 -9.31 -1.07
N GLY A 144 -7.74 -9.27 -1.17
CA GLY A 144 -6.96 -10.15 -2.04
C GLY A 144 -6.95 -9.77 -3.52
N GLU A 145 -7.63 -8.71 -3.95
CA GLU A 145 -7.43 -8.16 -5.29
C GLU A 145 -6.08 -7.44 -5.35
N TRP A 146 -5.24 -7.82 -6.30
CA TRP A 146 -3.89 -7.29 -6.46
C TRP A 146 -3.95 -5.80 -6.83
N GLY A 147 -3.14 -4.99 -6.14
CA GLY A 147 -2.92 -3.60 -6.52
C GLY A 147 -2.02 -3.50 -7.75
N ASP A 148 -2.04 -2.34 -8.39
CA ASP A 148 -1.25 -2.01 -9.57
C ASP A 148 -0.61 -0.62 -9.42
N HIS A 149 -0.14 -0.05 -10.52
CA HIS A 149 0.46 1.29 -10.54
C HIS A 149 -0.58 2.40 -10.30
N VAL A 150 -1.85 2.18 -10.65
CA VAL A 150 -2.92 3.17 -10.46
C VAL A 150 -3.32 3.25 -8.99
N THR A 151 -3.36 2.12 -8.27
CA THR A 151 -3.55 2.15 -6.81
C THR A 151 -2.39 2.79 -6.06
N LEU A 152 -1.15 2.65 -6.55
CA LEU A 152 0.01 3.37 -5.98
C LEU A 152 -0.12 4.88 -6.18
N GLN A 153 -0.48 5.34 -7.38
CA GLN A 153 -0.69 6.76 -7.62
C GLN A 153 -1.82 7.32 -6.75
N ALA A 154 -2.95 6.61 -6.68
CA ALA A 154 -4.06 7.02 -5.83
C ALA A 154 -3.69 7.02 -4.33
N ALA A 155 -2.83 6.11 -3.88
CA ALA A 155 -2.29 6.14 -2.52
C ALA A 155 -1.45 7.40 -2.28
N ALA A 156 -0.54 7.72 -3.20
CA ALA A 156 0.28 8.92 -3.12
C ALA A 156 -0.58 10.19 -3.10
N ASP A 157 -1.55 10.33 -4.00
CA ASP A 157 -2.45 11.49 -4.02
C ASP A 157 -3.27 11.60 -2.73
N LYS A 158 -3.72 10.46 -2.18
CA LYS A 158 -4.50 10.43 -0.94
C LYS A 158 -3.67 10.84 0.29
N VAL A 159 -2.37 10.57 0.29
CA VAL A 159 -1.45 10.85 1.41
C VAL A 159 -0.81 12.24 1.27
N CYS A 160 -0.41 12.65 0.07
CA CYS A 160 0.22 13.95 -0.18
C CYS A 160 -0.76 15.13 -0.19
N CYS A 161 -2.05 14.89 -0.44
CA CYS A 161 -3.09 15.91 -0.39
C CYS A 161 -3.94 15.84 0.89
N ALA A 162 -3.47 15.16 1.94
CA ALA A 162 -4.10 15.12 3.25
C ALA A 162 -3.57 16.23 4.17
#